data_AF-A0A0K0DL81-F1
#
_entry.id   AF-A0A0K0DL81-F1
#
_cell.length_a   1.000
_cell.length_b   1.000
_cell.length_c   1.000
_cell.angle_alpha   90.00
_cell.angle_beta   90.00
_cell.angle_gamma   90.00
#
_symmetry.space_group_name_H-M   'P 1'
#
loop_
_entity.id
_entity.type
_entity.pdbx_description
1 polymer ?
#
loop_
_entity_poly.entity_id
_entity_poly.type
_entity_poly.pdbx_seq_one_letter_code
_entity_poly.pdbx_strand_id
1 'polypeptide(L)'
;LKKFGSLVKLIRSTERLGLIRAKLTGAKEATGEVLVFLDSHCEANSGWIEPLLARIKEERTAVVCPIIDSISNSDLAYLGGSHGGMFPLQRLGSFELIIKFRSWNILVVITLQRRAHAKESPTMAGGLFAANREYFFEVGGYDEEMDIWGGENLEISFRVWMCGGSIELIPCSHVGHIYRPGHPYNMTGRNGNQDVHGTNSKRLADVWMDEYSRLFYWYLDNVIPQKFVPDENVYAYGHVRTERSLCLDTLQRLENKGTVILGVFACQEAGSASQMFSISKQHELRRETTCVEVGDQLRPDVYNAVLQECREDVIVKFQHTELAQFCA
;
A
#
# COMPACT_ATOMS: atom_id res chain seq x y z
N LEU A 1 -9.26 0.15 28.02
CA LEU A 1 -8.87 -1.28 28.14
C LEU A 1 -9.46 -1.94 29.37
N LYS A 2 -9.34 -1.37 30.59
CA LYS A 2 -9.92 -1.96 31.83
C LYS A 2 -11.40 -2.40 31.71
N LYS A 3 -12.22 -1.66 30.95
CA LYS A 3 -13.63 -1.99 30.70
C LYS A 3 -13.88 -3.28 29.91
N PHE A 4 -12.87 -3.81 29.23
CA PHE A 4 -12.94 -5.04 28.43
C PHE A 4 -12.29 -6.25 29.14
N GLY A 5 -11.90 -6.11 30.41
CA GLY A 5 -11.27 -7.18 31.18
C GLY A 5 -10.03 -7.75 30.48
N SER A 6 -9.97 -9.08 30.36
CA SER A 6 -8.93 -9.82 29.66
C SER A 6 -9.19 -10.00 28.15
N LEU A 7 -10.34 -9.54 27.62
CA LEU A 7 -10.71 -9.76 26.22
C LEU A 7 -9.91 -8.89 25.24
N VAL A 8 -9.37 -7.76 25.70
CA VAL A 8 -8.57 -6.85 24.86
C VAL A 8 -7.21 -6.60 25.51
N LYS A 9 -6.15 -7.01 24.81
CA LYS A 9 -4.74 -6.77 25.17
C LYS A 9 -4.13 -5.73 24.22
N LEU A 10 -3.40 -4.76 24.77
CA LEU A 10 -2.60 -3.82 23.99
C LEU A 10 -1.14 -4.21 24.08
N ILE A 11 -0.53 -4.52 22.94
CA ILE A 11 0.91 -4.74 22.80
C ILE A 11 1.50 -3.49 22.17
N ARG A 12 2.48 -2.88 22.83
CA ARG A 12 3.11 -1.63 22.38
C ARG A 12 4.59 -1.88 22.12
N SER A 13 4.98 -1.74 20.86
CA SER A 13 6.38 -1.77 20.44
C SER A 13 7.10 -0.48 20.85
N THR A 14 8.39 -0.60 21.14
CA THR A 14 9.28 0.53 21.46
C THR A 14 9.76 1.28 20.22
N GLU A 15 9.71 0.63 19.06
CA GLU A 15 10.07 1.17 17.76
C GLU A 15 8.95 0.96 16.72
N ARG A 16 9.09 1.62 15.57
CA ARG A 16 8.13 1.51 14.47
C ARG A 16 8.39 0.24 13.65
N LEU A 17 7.59 -0.79 13.89
CA LEU A 17 7.70 -2.09 13.23
C LEU A 17 7.12 -2.12 11.80
N GLY A 18 6.20 -1.21 11.47
CA GLY A 18 5.38 -1.35 10.27
C GLY A 18 4.25 -2.37 10.44
N LEU A 19 3.37 -2.50 9.44
CA LEU A 19 2.18 -3.35 9.56
C LEU A 19 2.56 -4.84 9.64
N ILE A 20 3.59 -5.25 8.89
CA ILE A 20 3.95 -6.65 8.65
C ILE A 20 4.45 -7.27 9.95
N ARG A 21 5.51 -6.67 10.51
CA ARG A 21 6.08 -7.09 11.80
C ARG A 21 5.09 -6.89 12.95
N ALA A 22 4.24 -5.85 12.92
CA ALA A 22 3.20 -5.69 13.94
C ALA A 22 2.14 -6.81 13.89
N LYS A 23 1.71 -7.24 12.70
CA LYS A 23 0.83 -8.41 12.52
C LYS A 23 1.49 -9.66 13.09
N LEU A 24 2.77 -9.89 12.80
CA LEU A 24 3.52 -11.02 13.33
C LEU A 24 3.65 -10.99 14.86
N THR A 25 3.95 -9.82 15.46
CA THR A 25 3.98 -9.67 16.91
C THR A 25 2.63 -10.01 17.53
N GLY A 26 1.53 -9.51 16.96
CA GLY A 26 0.18 -9.84 17.40
C GLY A 26 -0.15 -11.32 17.26
N ALA A 27 0.21 -11.94 16.13
CA ALA A 27 0.00 -13.36 15.86
C ALA A 27 0.75 -14.27 16.85
N LYS A 28 2.00 -13.92 17.19
CA LYS A 28 2.84 -14.66 18.15
C LYS A 28 2.23 -14.65 19.56
N GLU A 29 1.60 -13.54 19.94
CA GLU A 29 0.94 -13.36 21.24
C GLU A 29 -0.49 -13.94 21.32
N ALA A 30 -1.13 -14.16 20.17
CA ALA A 30 -2.49 -14.69 20.11
C ALA A 30 -2.53 -16.18 20.49
N THR A 31 -3.52 -16.55 21.31
CA THR A 31 -3.71 -17.92 21.82
C THR A 31 -4.88 -18.67 21.18
N GLY A 32 -5.71 -18.00 20.37
CA GLY A 32 -6.84 -18.63 19.70
C GLY A 32 -6.42 -19.55 18.55
N GLU A 33 -7.22 -20.56 18.24
CA GLU A 33 -6.95 -21.53 17.16
C GLU A 33 -6.96 -20.90 15.75
N VAL A 34 -7.64 -19.77 15.59
CA VAL A 34 -7.73 -19.00 14.35
C VAL A 34 -7.22 -17.59 14.59
N LEU A 35 -6.34 -17.14 13.69
CA LEU A 35 -5.91 -15.75 13.61
C LEU A 35 -6.88 -15.00 12.70
N VAL A 36 -7.32 -13.82 13.14
CA VAL A 36 -8.14 -12.91 12.34
C VAL A 36 -7.47 -11.55 12.34
N PHE A 37 -7.09 -11.08 11.16
CA PHE A 37 -6.50 -9.77 10.97
C PHE A 37 -7.56 -8.81 10.46
N LEU A 38 -7.62 -7.63 11.10
CA LEU A 38 -8.48 -6.52 10.70
C LEU A 38 -7.66 -5.24 10.76
N ASP A 39 -7.88 -4.36 9.78
CA ASP A 39 -7.35 -3.00 9.86
C ASP A 39 -8.06 -2.21 10.96
N SER A 40 -7.37 -1.18 11.48
CA SER A 40 -7.85 -0.39 12.63
C SER A 40 -9.07 0.51 12.34
N HIS A 41 -9.61 0.45 11.14
CA HIS A 41 -10.64 1.32 10.58
C HIS A 41 -11.66 0.50 9.79
N CYS A 42 -12.14 -0.56 10.45
CA CYS A 42 -13.11 -1.51 9.94
C CYS A 42 -14.35 -1.58 10.83
N GLU A 43 -15.48 -1.96 10.23
CA GLU A 43 -16.71 -2.28 10.94
C GLU A 43 -17.22 -3.65 10.49
N ALA A 44 -17.25 -4.61 11.41
CA ALA A 44 -17.69 -5.96 11.12
C ALA A 44 -19.23 -6.05 11.12
N ASN A 45 -19.79 -6.70 10.08
CA ASN A 45 -21.24 -6.82 9.94
C ASN A 45 -21.80 -8.00 10.77
N SER A 46 -23.12 -8.11 10.87
CA SER A 46 -23.79 -9.23 11.54
C SER A 46 -23.43 -10.56 10.87
N GLY A 47 -23.05 -11.57 11.65
CA GLY A 47 -22.74 -12.90 11.14
C GLY A 47 -21.45 -12.99 10.30
N TRP A 48 -20.55 -12.02 10.42
CA TRP A 48 -19.36 -11.96 9.57
C TRP A 48 -18.34 -13.08 9.86
N ILE A 49 -18.28 -13.60 11.08
CA ILE A 49 -17.16 -14.45 11.52
C ILE A 49 -17.44 -15.94 11.34
N GLU A 50 -18.68 -16.36 11.54
CA GLU A 50 -19.11 -17.76 11.50
C GLU A 50 -18.84 -18.42 10.13
N PRO A 51 -19.09 -17.78 8.98
CA PRO A 51 -18.75 -18.34 7.67
C PRO A 51 -17.25 -18.54 7.47
N LEU A 52 -16.42 -17.64 8.01
CA LEU A 52 -14.95 -17.74 7.92
C LEU A 52 -14.45 -18.93 8.74
N LEU A 53 -14.92 -19.05 9.99
CA LEU A 53 -14.54 -20.14 10.89
C LEU A 53 -15.03 -21.50 10.39
N ALA A 54 -16.24 -21.56 9.84
CA ALA A 54 -16.77 -22.78 9.25
C ALA A 54 -15.88 -23.29 8.12
N ARG A 55 -15.42 -22.39 7.23
CA ARG A 55 -14.54 -22.78 6.12
C ARG A 55 -13.16 -23.25 6.59
N ILE A 56 -12.55 -22.56 7.55
CA ILE A 56 -11.25 -22.97 8.13
C ILE A 56 -11.35 -24.33 8.85
N LYS A 57 -12.51 -24.62 9.44
CA LYS A 57 -12.77 -25.92 10.07
C LYS A 57 -12.85 -27.05 9.05
N GLU A 58 -13.43 -26.79 7.89
CA GLU A 58 -13.51 -27.76 6.78
C GLU A 58 -12.17 -27.96 6.09
N GLU A 59 -11.40 -26.89 5.91
CA GLU A 59 -10.07 -26.92 5.30
C GLU A 59 -9.11 -26.03 6.09
N ARG A 60 -8.18 -26.66 6.81
CA ARG A 60 -7.24 -25.96 7.70
C ARG A 60 -6.24 -25.11 6.93
N THR A 61 -5.92 -25.49 5.69
CA THR A 61 -4.96 -24.78 4.82
C THR A 61 -5.60 -23.62 4.05
N ALA A 62 -6.90 -23.40 4.21
CA ALA A 62 -7.60 -22.29 3.60
C ALA A 62 -7.37 -20.99 4.37
N VAL A 63 -6.89 -19.97 3.67
CA VAL A 63 -6.80 -18.58 4.14
C VAL A 63 -7.99 -17.83 3.55
N VAL A 64 -8.90 -17.39 4.42
CA VAL A 64 -10.22 -16.91 4.01
C VAL A 64 -10.38 -15.41 4.22
N CYS A 65 -10.99 -14.73 3.25
CA CYS A 65 -11.19 -13.28 3.23
C CYS A 65 -12.70 -12.95 3.22
N PRO A 66 -13.14 -11.94 3.99
CA PRO A 66 -14.49 -11.42 3.87
C PRO A 66 -14.65 -10.59 2.59
N ILE A 67 -15.89 -10.34 2.19
CA ILE A 67 -16.23 -9.23 1.30
C ILE A 67 -15.94 -7.92 2.03
N ILE A 68 -15.11 -7.09 1.41
CA ILE A 68 -14.73 -5.78 1.95
C ILE A 68 -15.70 -4.73 1.41
N ASP A 69 -16.62 -4.30 2.25
CA ASP A 69 -17.58 -3.24 1.94
C ASP A 69 -16.92 -1.85 2.10
N SER A 70 -17.48 -0.84 1.44
CA SER A 70 -16.95 0.52 1.53
C SER A 70 -17.62 1.31 2.64
N ILE A 71 -16.81 1.89 3.52
CA ILE A 71 -17.23 2.95 4.45
C ILE A 71 -16.71 4.28 3.90
N SER A 72 -17.59 5.25 3.76
CA SER A 72 -17.27 6.59 3.28
C SER A 72 -16.31 7.30 4.25
N ASN A 73 -15.24 7.91 3.74
CA ASN A 73 -14.29 8.64 4.56
C ASN A 73 -14.75 10.07 4.92
N SER A 74 -15.83 10.56 4.32
CA SER A 74 -16.33 11.93 4.54
C SER A 74 -17.41 12.00 5.61
N ASP A 75 -18.34 11.04 5.62
CA ASP A 75 -19.51 11.02 6.49
C ASP A 75 -19.66 9.70 7.27
N LEU A 76 -18.71 8.77 7.13
CA LEU A 76 -18.71 7.45 7.76
C LEU A 76 -19.93 6.58 7.40
N ALA A 77 -20.65 6.90 6.33
CA ALA A 77 -21.76 6.08 5.86
C ALA A 77 -21.25 4.70 5.38
N TYR A 78 -21.91 3.64 5.85
CA TYR A 78 -21.68 2.29 5.34
C TYR A 78 -22.39 2.14 3.99
N LEU A 79 -21.62 2.12 2.90
CA LEU A 79 -22.16 2.10 1.53
C LEU A 79 -22.37 0.67 1.00
N GLY A 80 -21.90 -0.35 1.73
CA GLY A 80 -21.82 -1.72 1.24
C GLY A 80 -20.72 -1.89 0.18
N GLY A 81 -20.62 -3.08 -0.39
CA GLY A 81 -19.78 -3.29 -1.58
C GLY A 81 -20.31 -2.48 -2.76
N SER A 82 -19.51 -2.26 -3.80
CA SER A 82 -19.96 -1.65 -5.08
C SER A 82 -21.05 -2.45 -5.84
N HIS A 83 -21.87 -3.24 -5.14
CA HIS A 83 -22.86 -4.18 -5.66
C HIS A 83 -24.30 -3.80 -5.29
N GLY A 84 -24.57 -2.52 -5.02
CA GLY A 84 -25.93 -1.96 -4.99
C GLY A 84 -26.60 -1.82 -6.37
N GLY A 85 -26.14 -2.54 -7.41
CA GLY A 85 -26.65 -2.38 -8.78
C GLY A 85 -26.63 -3.68 -9.59
N MET A 86 -27.84 -4.17 -9.92
CA MET A 86 -28.32 -5.02 -11.04
C MET A 86 -27.48 -6.20 -11.61
N PHE A 87 -26.20 -6.40 -11.32
CA PHE A 87 -25.38 -7.49 -11.88
C PHE A 87 -24.51 -8.20 -10.81
N PRO A 88 -24.41 -9.55 -10.80
CA PRO A 88 -23.62 -10.30 -9.83
C PRO A 88 -22.14 -10.31 -10.23
N LEU A 89 -21.54 -9.13 -10.26
CA LEU A 89 -20.09 -9.03 -10.37
C LEU A 89 -19.47 -9.43 -9.04
N GLN A 90 -18.31 -10.07 -9.08
CA GLN A 90 -17.50 -10.29 -7.89
C GLN A 90 -16.07 -9.93 -8.21
N ARG A 91 -15.40 -9.37 -7.20
CA ARG A 91 -14.01 -8.94 -7.31
C ARG A 91 -13.10 -10.01 -6.73
N LEU A 92 -12.33 -10.67 -7.59
CA LEU A 92 -11.21 -11.51 -7.17
C LEU A 92 -9.94 -10.66 -7.11
N GLY A 93 -9.03 -11.05 -6.21
CA GLY A 93 -7.71 -10.46 -6.12
C GLY A 93 -6.82 -10.90 -7.28
N SER A 94 -6.07 -9.95 -7.81
CA SER A 94 -5.03 -10.15 -8.82
C SER A 94 -3.87 -9.20 -8.52
N PHE A 95 -2.88 -9.17 -9.41
CA PHE A 95 -1.81 -8.20 -9.35
C PHE A 95 -1.40 -7.73 -10.76
N GLU A 96 -0.88 -6.51 -10.82
CA GLU A 96 -0.17 -6.00 -11.99
C GLU A 96 1.30 -6.43 -11.94
N LEU A 97 1.99 -6.37 -13.08
CA LEU A 97 3.41 -6.73 -13.21
C LEU A 97 4.34 -5.94 -12.28
N ILE A 98 3.91 -4.83 -11.68
CA ILE A 98 4.65 -4.10 -10.64
C ILE A 98 4.42 -4.63 -9.22
N ILE A 99 3.81 -5.81 -9.07
CA ILE A 99 3.49 -6.41 -7.77
C ILE A 99 2.59 -5.44 -6.97
N LYS A 100 1.60 -4.88 -7.67
CA LYS A 100 0.55 -4.04 -7.08
C LYS A 100 -0.76 -4.79 -7.12
N PHE A 101 -1.43 -4.87 -5.98
CA PHE A 101 -2.74 -5.50 -5.88
C PHE A 101 -3.75 -4.78 -6.77
N ARG A 102 -4.53 -5.55 -7.52
CA ARG A 102 -5.67 -5.07 -8.28
C ARG A 102 -6.85 -6.01 -8.09
N SER A 103 -8.03 -5.45 -7.94
CA SER A 103 -9.27 -6.24 -7.95
C SER A 103 -9.86 -6.25 -9.36
N TRP A 104 -10.20 -7.43 -9.88
CA TRP A 104 -10.84 -7.57 -11.20
C TRP A 104 -12.29 -7.98 -11.02
N ASN A 105 -13.18 -7.29 -11.72
CA ASN A 105 -14.57 -7.72 -11.81
C ASN A 105 -14.60 -8.93 -12.75
N ILE A 106 -14.87 -10.12 -12.20
CA ILE A 106 -15.21 -11.27 -13.02
C ILE A 106 -16.73 -11.32 -13.14
N LEU A 107 -17.22 -11.43 -14.37
CA LEU A 107 -18.60 -11.77 -14.65
C LEU A 107 -18.78 -13.24 -14.27
N VAL A 108 -19.15 -13.46 -13.02
CA VAL A 108 -19.40 -14.79 -12.53
C VAL A 108 -20.80 -15.18 -13.02
N VAL A 109 -20.89 -15.83 -14.18
CA VAL A 109 -22.12 -16.51 -14.67
C VAL A 109 -22.34 -17.73 -13.77
N ILE A 110 -22.68 -17.47 -12.51
CA ILE A 110 -23.02 -18.52 -11.55
C ILE A 110 -24.54 -18.59 -11.45
N THR A 111 -25.06 -19.78 -11.74
CA THR A 111 -26.40 -20.22 -11.34
C THR A 111 -26.66 -19.84 -9.88
N LEU A 112 -27.87 -19.37 -9.55
CA LEU A 112 -28.24 -18.85 -8.22
C LEU A 112 -27.78 -19.74 -7.04
N GLN A 113 -27.64 -21.05 -7.24
CA GLN A 113 -27.18 -22.04 -6.25
C GLN A 113 -25.71 -21.89 -5.80
N ARG A 114 -24.81 -21.31 -6.60
CA ARG A 114 -23.37 -21.20 -6.25
C ARG A 114 -22.95 -19.83 -5.71
N ARG A 115 -23.91 -18.96 -5.38
CA ARG A 115 -23.61 -17.58 -4.93
C ARG A 115 -22.96 -17.50 -3.54
N ALA A 116 -23.32 -18.42 -2.63
CA ALA A 116 -22.87 -18.43 -1.24
C ALA A 116 -21.59 -19.25 -1.00
N HIS A 117 -21.11 -20.00 -1.99
CA HIS A 117 -19.90 -20.82 -1.83
C HIS A 117 -18.64 -19.95 -1.78
N ALA A 118 -17.64 -20.45 -1.05
CA ALA A 118 -16.29 -19.92 -1.07
C ALA A 118 -15.72 -19.90 -2.49
N LYS A 119 -14.91 -18.89 -2.79
CA LYS A 119 -14.35 -18.68 -4.13
C LYS A 119 -12.86 -18.47 -4.05
N GLU A 120 -12.13 -19.34 -4.71
CA GLU A 120 -10.68 -19.20 -4.84
C GLU A 120 -10.33 -17.87 -5.48
N SER A 121 -9.32 -17.22 -4.91
CA SER A 121 -8.80 -15.94 -5.36
C SER A 121 -7.28 -16.07 -5.53
N PRO A 122 -6.72 -15.71 -6.68
CA PRO A 122 -5.26 -15.78 -6.89
C PRO A 122 -4.48 -15.00 -5.84
N THR A 123 -5.01 -13.85 -5.40
CA THR A 123 -4.40 -13.02 -4.36
C THR A 123 -5.45 -12.45 -3.41
N MET A 124 -5.01 -11.87 -2.30
CA MET A 124 -5.86 -11.10 -1.38
C MET A 124 -5.38 -9.66 -1.20
N ALA A 125 -6.28 -8.80 -0.71
CA ALA A 125 -5.93 -7.43 -0.34
C ALA A 125 -4.99 -7.36 0.89
N GLY A 126 -5.02 -8.38 1.76
CA GLY A 126 -4.08 -8.57 2.87
C GLY A 126 -4.43 -7.86 4.19
N GLY A 127 -5.25 -6.82 4.15
CA GLY A 127 -5.71 -6.11 5.36
C GLY A 127 -6.63 -6.96 6.24
N LEU A 128 -7.59 -7.65 5.62
CA LEU A 128 -8.63 -8.41 6.29
C LEU A 128 -8.63 -9.87 5.82
N PHE A 129 -8.28 -10.80 6.71
CA PHE A 129 -8.36 -12.24 6.46
C PHE A 129 -8.34 -13.03 7.77
N ALA A 130 -8.74 -14.30 7.70
CA ALA A 130 -8.63 -15.26 8.77
C ALA A 130 -7.90 -16.53 8.29
N ALA A 131 -7.14 -17.15 9.19
CA ALA A 131 -6.40 -18.38 8.92
C ALA A 131 -6.26 -19.22 10.19
N ASN A 132 -6.16 -20.54 10.07
CA ASN A 132 -5.74 -21.39 11.18
C ASN A 132 -4.36 -20.94 11.68
N ARG A 133 -4.20 -20.80 13.01
CA ARG A 133 -2.99 -20.24 13.62
C ARG A 133 -1.77 -21.10 13.34
N GLU A 134 -1.89 -22.42 13.48
CA GLU A 134 -0.78 -23.35 13.26
C GLU A 134 -0.36 -23.31 11.79
N TYR A 135 -1.32 -23.38 10.88
CA TYR A 135 -1.05 -23.29 9.44
C TYR A 135 -0.38 -21.96 9.03
N PHE A 136 -0.83 -20.83 9.61
CA PHE A 136 -0.20 -19.54 9.35
C PHE A 136 1.30 -19.53 9.70
N PHE A 137 1.70 -20.22 10.76
CA PHE A 137 3.12 -20.33 11.13
C PHE A 137 3.86 -21.43 10.36
N GLU A 138 3.19 -22.55 10.04
CA GLU A 138 3.74 -23.63 9.22
C GLU A 138 4.14 -23.15 7.83
N VAL A 139 3.30 -22.31 7.20
CA VAL A 139 3.60 -21.72 5.89
C VAL A 139 4.67 -20.61 5.99
N GLY A 140 5.08 -20.22 7.19
CA GLY A 140 6.13 -19.23 7.44
C GLY A 140 5.66 -17.81 7.73
N GLY A 141 4.35 -17.59 7.92
CA GLY A 141 3.77 -16.29 8.25
C GLY A 141 4.05 -15.23 7.17
N TYR A 142 4.58 -14.08 7.59
CA TYR A 142 5.09 -13.01 6.73
C TYR A 142 6.61 -12.99 6.76
N ASP A 143 7.23 -12.50 5.70
CA ASP A 143 8.65 -12.15 5.68
C ASP A 143 8.96 -11.02 6.68
N GLU A 144 9.73 -11.32 7.72
CA GLU A 144 10.11 -10.37 8.78
C GLU A 144 10.99 -9.23 8.27
N GLU A 145 11.65 -9.41 7.12
CA GLU A 145 12.51 -8.40 6.53
C GLU A 145 11.75 -7.39 5.65
N MET A 146 10.46 -7.61 5.40
CA MET A 146 9.63 -6.60 4.76
C MET A 146 9.29 -5.45 5.71
N ASP A 147 9.36 -4.23 5.19
CA ASP A 147 9.21 -3.01 6.00
C ASP A 147 7.91 -2.26 5.68
N ILE A 148 7.35 -1.66 6.73
CA ILE A 148 6.23 -0.70 6.73
C ILE A 148 4.93 -1.20 6.07
N TRP A 149 4.86 -1.21 4.74
CA TRP A 149 3.65 -1.47 3.97
C TRP A 149 3.99 -1.84 2.52
N GLY A 150 3.22 -2.78 1.94
CA GLY A 150 3.23 -3.09 0.52
C GLY A 150 3.95 -4.39 0.19
N GLY A 151 3.42 -5.12 -0.79
CA GLY A 151 3.96 -6.39 -1.28
C GLY A 151 3.63 -7.61 -0.39
N GLU A 152 3.37 -7.41 0.90
CA GLU A 152 3.19 -8.51 1.86
C GLU A 152 1.96 -9.36 1.54
N ASN A 153 0.90 -8.72 1.06
CA ASN A 153 -0.37 -9.36 0.72
C ASN A 153 -0.22 -10.30 -0.48
N LEU A 154 0.63 -9.93 -1.44
CA LEU A 154 0.95 -10.76 -2.60
C LEU A 154 1.91 -11.87 -2.22
N GLU A 155 2.90 -11.56 -1.38
CA GLU A 155 3.93 -12.51 -0.96
C GLU A 155 3.30 -13.70 -0.24
N ILE A 156 2.46 -13.43 0.76
CA ILE A 156 1.75 -14.49 1.48
C ILE A 156 0.72 -15.21 0.57
N SER A 157 0.15 -14.54 -0.43
CA SER A 157 -0.76 -15.19 -1.39
C SER A 157 -0.01 -16.23 -2.24
N PHE A 158 1.16 -15.88 -2.76
CA PHE A 158 1.99 -16.77 -3.58
C PHE A 158 2.46 -17.95 -2.75
N ARG A 159 2.99 -17.65 -1.57
CA ARG A 159 3.43 -18.62 -0.57
C ARG A 159 2.34 -19.63 -0.24
N VAL A 160 1.13 -19.19 0.11
CA VAL A 160 0.02 -20.11 0.44
C VAL A 160 -0.32 -21.02 -0.74
N TRP A 161 -0.47 -20.47 -1.94
CA TRP A 161 -0.80 -21.28 -3.13
C TRP A 161 0.31 -22.28 -3.50
N MET A 162 1.56 -21.82 -3.53
CA MET A 162 2.71 -22.64 -3.91
C MET A 162 3.09 -23.67 -2.85
N CYS A 163 2.69 -23.46 -1.60
CA CYS A 163 2.86 -24.41 -0.51
C CYS A 163 1.62 -25.30 -0.28
N GLY A 164 0.64 -25.30 -1.20
CA GLY A 164 -0.47 -26.26 -1.22
C GLY A 164 -1.71 -25.90 -0.42
N GLY A 165 -1.86 -24.64 0.01
CA GLY A 165 -3.11 -24.11 0.55
C GLY A 165 -3.93 -23.35 -0.49
N SER A 166 -4.97 -22.66 -0.02
CA SER A 166 -5.86 -21.85 -0.86
C SER A 166 -6.10 -20.47 -0.26
N ILE A 167 -6.34 -19.49 -1.12
CA ILE A 167 -6.84 -18.16 -0.74
C ILE A 167 -8.28 -18.07 -1.22
N GLU A 168 -9.23 -17.83 -0.32
CA GLU A 168 -10.65 -17.92 -0.64
C GLU A 168 -11.43 -16.68 -0.17
N LEU A 169 -12.33 -16.18 -1.01
CA LEU A 169 -13.30 -15.14 -0.68
C LEU A 169 -14.61 -15.77 -0.20
N ILE A 170 -15.13 -15.33 0.94
CA ILE A 170 -16.36 -15.86 1.54
C ILE A 170 -17.51 -14.85 1.37
N PRO A 171 -18.43 -15.06 0.41
CA PRO A 171 -19.45 -14.07 0.05
C PRO A 171 -20.45 -13.71 1.14
N CYS A 172 -20.62 -14.58 2.14
CA CYS A 172 -21.54 -14.34 3.27
C CYS A 172 -20.90 -13.53 4.41
N SER A 173 -19.57 -13.36 4.40
CA SER A 173 -18.85 -12.59 5.40
C SER A 173 -18.63 -11.18 4.87
N HIS A 174 -19.11 -10.16 5.59
CA HIS A 174 -18.98 -8.76 5.20
C HIS A 174 -18.31 -7.95 6.30
N VAL A 175 -17.31 -7.16 5.92
CA VAL A 175 -16.64 -6.21 6.80
C VAL A 175 -16.44 -4.91 6.05
N GLY A 176 -16.96 -3.81 6.59
CA GLY A 176 -16.73 -2.47 6.06
C GLY A 176 -15.31 -1.99 6.32
N HIS A 177 -14.73 -1.27 5.38
CA HIS A 177 -13.40 -0.68 5.48
C HIS A 177 -13.42 0.76 4.95
N ILE A 178 -12.74 1.67 5.65
CA ILE A 178 -12.59 3.06 5.21
C ILE A 178 -11.47 3.17 4.17
N TYR A 179 -11.85 3.35 2.91
CA TYR A 179 -10.88 3.60 1.84
C TYR A 179 -10.36 5.04 1.89
N ARG A 180 -9.04 5.18 1.85
CA ARG A 180 -8.35 6.48 1.89
C ARG A 180 -7.67 6.76 0.55
N PRO A 181 -7.60 8.04 0.12
CA PRO A 181 -6.91 8.42 -1.11
C PRO A 181 -5.39 8.29 -1.01
N GLY A 182 -4.83 8.17 0.20
CA GLY A 182 -3.40 8.01 0.43
C GLY A 182 -3.08 7.57 1.86
N HIS A 183 -1.79 7.39 2.14
CA HIS A 183 -1.30 6.95 3.43
C HIS A 183 -1.06 8.14 4.37
N PRO A 184 -1.68 8.17 5.57
CA PRO A 184 -1.49 9.27 6.51
C PRO A 184 -0.27 9.11 7.43
N TYR A 185 0.70 8.29 7.04
CA TYR A 185 1.86 7.94 7.86
C TYR A 185 3.12 7.91 7.01
N ASN A 186 4.27 8.17 7.64
CA ASN A 186 5.58 8.13 6.99
C ASN A 186 5.85 6.74 6.39
N MET A 187 6.38 6.68 5.16
CA MET A 187 6.72 5.43 4.49
C MET A 187 8.18 4.99 4.63
N THR A 188 9.00 5.73 5.38
CA THR A 188 10.40 5.33 5.62
C THR A 188 10.49 4.05 6.46
N GLY A 189 11.16 3.04 5.91
CA GLY A 189 11.52 1.77 6.54
C GLY A 189 12.85 1.83 7.29
N ARG A 190 13.43 0.65 7.59
CA ARG A 190 14.71 0.59 8.30
C ARG A 190 15.83 1.20 7.45
N ASN A 191 16.89 1.67 8.13
CA ASN A 191 18.06 2.27 7.51
C ASN A 191 17.77 3.46 6.58
N GLY A 192 16.61 4.11 6.76
CA GLY A 192 16.21 5.24 5.93
C GLY A 192 15.65 4.85 4.56
N ASN A 193 15.32 3.57 4.31
CA ASN A 193 14.72 3.11 3.06
C ASN A 193 13.37 3.81 2.78
N GLN A 194 13.22 4.47 1.64
CA GLN A 194 12.01 5.23 1.31
C GLN A 194 11.19 4.57 0.21
N ASP A 195 11.75 3.61 -0.53
CA ASP A 195 11.02 2.70 -1.42
C ASP A 195 10.78 1.34 -0.77
N VAL A 196 10.06 1.38 0.36
CA VAL A 196 9.65 0.16 1.08
C VAL A 196 8.80 -0.76 0.22
N HIS A 197 7.91 -0.21 -0.62
CA HIS A 197 7.08 -1.02 -1.51
C HIS A 197 7.94 -1.74 -2.56
N GLY A 198 8.83 -1.04 -3.26
CA GLY A 198 9.72 -1.65 -4.25
C GLY A 198 10.67 -2.68 -3.64
N THR A 199 11.21 -2.39 -2.45
CA THR A 199 12.06 -3.33 -1.70
C THR A 199 11.29 -4.61 -1.37
N ASN A 200 10.07 -4.49 -0.82
CA ASN A 200 9.24 -5.65 -0.49
C ASN A 200 8.83 -6.42 -1.76
N SER A 201 8.48 -5.72 -2.85
CA SER A 201 8.14 -6.34 -4.13
C SER A 201 9.31 -7.15 -4.73
N LYS A 202 10.54 -6.63 -4.67
CA LYS A 202 11.74 -7.36 -5.12
C LYS A 202 11.94 -8.65 -4.32
N ARG A 203 11.79 -8.59 -2.99
CA ARG A 203 11.89 -9.77 -2.11
C ARG A 203 10.88 -10.86 -2.47
N LEU A 204 9.64 -10.47 -2.77
CA LEU A 204 8.64 -11.42 -3.28
C LEU A 204 9.09 -12.01 -4.62
N ALA A 205 9.48 -11.17 -5.58
CA ALA A 205 9.84 -11.61 -6.92
C ALA A 205 11.00 -12.61 -6.91
N ASP A 206 12.04 -12.33 -6.12
CA ASP A 206 13.25 -13.16 -6.02
C ASP A 206 12.97 -14.55 -5.43
N VAL A 207 11.95 -14.67 -4.57
CA VAL A 207 11.63 -15.93 -3.88
C VAL A 207 10.57 -16.73 -4.62
N TRP A 208 9.53 -16.09 -5.14
CA TRP A 208 8.32 -16.78 -5.60
C TRP A 208 8.06 -16.70 -7.09
N MET A 209 8.80 -15.90 -7.85
CA MET A 209 8.53 -15.75 -9.28
C MET A 209 9.47 -16.55 -10.17
N ASP A 210 10.48 -17.25 -9.63
CA ASP A 210 11.45 -18.05 -10.40
C ASP A 210 11.92 -17.31 -11.67
N GLU A 211 11.83 -17.96 -12.84
CA GLU A 211 12.15 -17.38 -14.15
C GLU A 211 11.21 -16.23 -14.56
N TYR A 212 10.02 -16.11 -13.99
CA TYR A 212 9.11 -14.98 -14.23
C TYR A 212 9.56 -13.70 -13.52
N SER A 213 10.46 -13.77 -12.54
CA SER A 213 11.11 -12.58 -11.96
C SER A 213 11.76 -11.73 -13.05
N ARG A 214 12.25 -12.35 -14.14
CA ARG A 214 12.80 -11.62 -15.30
C ARG A 214 11.77 -10.70 -15.95
N LEU A 215 10.48 -11.03 -15.92
CA LEU A 215 9.42 -10.19 -16.48
C LEU A 215 9.14 -8.99 -15.57
N PHE A 216 9.20 -9.21 -14.25
CA PHE A 216 9.13 -8.13 -13.26
C PHE A 216 10.30 -7.15 -13.45
N TYR A 217 11.52 -7.66 -13.49
CA TYR A 217 12.71 -6.85 -13.71
C TYR A 217 12.74 -6.21 -15.09
N TRP A 218 12.41 -6.95 -16.16
CA TRP A 218 12.28 -6.38 -17.50
C TRP A 218 11.24 -5.27 -17.55
N TYR A 219 10.10 -5.43 -16.87
CA TYR A 219 9.07 -4.39 -16.81
C TYR A 219 9.57 -3.14 -16.08
N LEU A 220 10.30 -3.31 -14.96
CA LEU A 220 10.97 -2.19 -14.28
C LEU A 220 12.00 -1.52 -15.20
N ASP A 221 12.80 -2.30 -15.93
CA ASP A 221 13.91 -1.79 -16.72
C ASP A 221 13.51 -1.28 -18.12
N ASN A 222 12.32 -1.65 -18.65
CA ASN A 222 11.95 -1.40 -20.05
C ASN A 222 10.55 -0.80 -20.24
N VAL A 223 9.61 -1.03 -19.31
CA VAL A 223 8.25 -0.45 -19.39
C VAL A 223 8.11 0.76 -18.48
N ILE A 224 8.70 0.71 -17.28
CA ILE A 224 8.83 1.89 -16.41
C ILE A 224 10.31 2.13 -16.04
N PRO A 225 11.24 2.23 -17.03
CA PRO A 225 12.64 2.59 -16.76
C PRO A 225 12.77 3.95 -16.07
N GLN A 226 11.76 4.78 -16.30
CA GLN A 226 11.57 6.12 -15.75
C GLN A 226 11.13 6.12 -14.28
N LYS A 227 10.90 4.95 -13.65
CA LYS A 227 10.46 4.88 -12.24
C LYS A 227 11.58 5.42 -11.37
N PHE A 228 11.53 6.71 -11.13
CA PHE A 228 12.48 7.40 -10.31
C PHE A 228 12.18 7.07 -8.86
N VAL A 229 13.10 6.34 -8.24
CA VAL A 229 13.08 6.00 -6.82
C VAL A 229 13.58 7.23 -6.07
N PRO A 230 12.73 7.92 -5.29
CA PRO A 230 13.03 9.26 -4.78
C PRO A 230 14.31 9.39 -3.91
N ASP A 231 14.80 8.30 -3.32
CA ASP A 231 16.01 8.25 -2.49
C ASP A 231 17.21 7.56 -3.12
N GLU A 232 17.05 6.87 -4.25
CA GLU A 232 18.16 6.19 -4.89
C GLU A 232 18.76 7.07 -5.98
N ASN A 233 20.10 7.20 -5.96
CA ASN A 233 20.84 7.97 -6.97
C ASN A 233 20.46 9.46 -7.06
N VAL A 234 20.15 10.09 -5.92
CA VAL A 234 19.83 11.52 -5.79
C VAL A 234 20.89 12.29 -4.99
N TYR A 235 21.00 13.61 -5.19
CA TYR A 235 21.86 14.48 -4.37
C TYR A 235 21.27 14.72 -2.98
N ALA A 236 19.96 14.89 -2.91
CA ALA A 236 19.25 15.13 -1.67
C ALA A 236 17.79 14.68 -1.83
N TYR A 237 17.19 14.24 -0.74
CA TYR A 237 15.77 13.93 -0.65
C TYR A 237 15.24 14.51 0.65
N GLY A 238 14.00 14.99 0.63
CA GLY A 238 13.28 15.36 1.83
C GLY A 238 12.34 16.53 1.59
N HIS A 239 12.30 17.42 2.58
CA HIS A 239 11.50 18.64 2.49
C HIS A 239 12.33 19.79 1.92
N VAL A 240 11.73 20.53 0.99
CA VAL A 240 12.24 21.85 0.60
C VAL A 240 11.70 22.87 1.59
N ARG A 241 12.45 23.10 2.67
CA ARG A 241 12.07 23.98 3.78
C ARG A 241 12.62 25.39 3.58
N THR A 242 11.76 26.38 3.76
CA THR A 242 12.11 27.80 3.81
C THR A 242 12.63 28.18 5.20
N GLU A 243 13.36 29.29 5.30
CA GLU A 243 13.83 29.86 6.59
C GLU A 243 12.68 30.12 7.58
N ARG A 244 11.48 30.38 7.07
CA ARG A 244 10.26 30.61 7.86
C ARG A 244 9.55 29.33 8.28
N SER A 245 10.18 28.17 8.11
CA SER A 245 9.62 26.85 8.47
C SER A 245 8.34 26.46 7.71
N LEU A 246 8.18 26.99 6.49
CA LEU A 246 7.20 26.51 5.53
C LEU A 246 7.89 25.59 4.52
N CYS A 247 7.19 24.56 4.05
CA CYS A 247 7.70 23.57 3.11
C CYS A 247 6.96 23.69 1.78
N LEU A 248 7.69 23.45 0.68
CA LEU A 248 7.11 23.29 -0.64
C LEU A 248 6.08 22.14 -0.60
N ASP A 249 4.90 22.36 -1.17
CA ASP A 249 3.75 21.46 -1.04
C ASP A 249 2.91 21.46 -2.33
N THR A 250 2.39 20.30 -2.74
CA THR A 250 1.41 20.20 -3.84
C THR A 250 0.00 20.63 -3.44
N LEU A 251 -0.21 21.01 -2.19
CA LEU A 251 -1.50 21.41 -1.61
C LEU A 251 -2.58 20.34 -1.83
N GLN A 252 -2.18 19.07 -1.72
CA GLN A 252 -3.02 17.88 -1.95
C GLN A 252 -3.66 17.82 -3.35
N ARG A 253 -3.13 18.55 -4.32
CA ARG A 253 -3.57 18.47 -5.71
C ARG A 253 -3.06 17.18 -6.34
N LEU A 254 -3.94 16.54 -7.11
CA LEU A 254 -3.66 15.26 -7.75
C LEU A 254 -2.84 15.48 -9.03
N GLU A 255 -1.67 14.84 -9.09
CA GLU A 255 -0.74 14.93 -10.22
C GLU A 255 -1.28 14.28 -11.50
N ASN A 256 -2.20 13.33 -11.39
CA ASN A 256 -2.81 12.65 -12.53
C ASN A 256 -3.88 13.48 -13.27
N LYS A 257 -4.13 14.73 -12.85
CA LYS A 257 -5.09 15.65 -13.47
C LYS A 257 -4.42 16.80 -14.26
N GLY A 258 -3.12 16.69 -14.54
CA GLY A 258 -2.36 17.68 -15.31
C GLY A 258 -1.41 18.51 -14.45
N THR A 259 -1.07 19.71 -14.92
CA THR A 259 -0.11 20.62 -14.26
C THR A 259 -0.58 21.03 -12.87
N VAL A 260 0.26 20.82 -11.86
CA VAL A 260 -0.01 21.21 -10.47
C VAL A 260 0.80 22.46 -10.13
N ILE A 261 0.15 23.57 -9.82
CA ILE A 261 0.83 24.75 -9.27
C ILE A 261 1.23 24.45 -7.83
N LEU A 262 2.52 24.53 -7.53
CA LEU A 262 3.09 24.29 -6.21
C LEU A 262 2.84 25.49 -5.29
N GLY A 263 2.72 25.22 -3.99
CA GLY A 263 2.61 26.23 -2.96
C GLY A 263 3.55 25.96 -1.81
N VAL A 264 3.40 26.73 -0.74
CA VAL A 264 4.07 26.46 0.53
C VAL A 264 3.02 26.25 1.61
N PHE A 265 3.27 25.30 2.50
CA PHE A 265 2.43 25.02 3.65
C PHE A 265 3.28 24.77 4.90
N ALA A 266 2.67 24.69 6.09
CA ALA A 266 3.40 24.33 7.30
C ALA A 266 4.13 22.99 7.09
N CYS A 267 5.43 22.95 7.42
CA CYS A 267 6.23 21.73 7.29
C CYS A 267 5.63 20.62 8.14
N GLN A 268 5.33 19.48 7.52
CA GLN A 268 4.76 18.33 8.20
C GLN A 268 5.90 17.37 8.53
N GLU A 269 6.27 17.29 9.82
CA GLU A 269 7.42 16.50 10.31
C GLU A 269 7.31 14.97 10.08
N ALA A 270 6.25 14.49 9.41
CA ALA A 270 5.95 13.08 9.21
C ALA A 270 6.02 12.62 7.74
N GLY A 271 6.72 13.35 6.86
CA GLY A 271 6.93 12.92 5.48
C GLY A 271 5.65 12.93 4.65
N SER A 272 4.86 14.01 4.72
CA SER A 272 3.70 14.20 3.86
C SER A 272 4.12 14.03 2.40
N ALA A 273 3.51 13.07 1.70
CA ALA A 273 3.82 12.82 0.30
C ALA A 273 3.77 14.11 -0.53
N SER A 274 2.84 15.03 -0.22
CA SER A 274 2.70 16.31 -0.92
C SER A 274 3.90 17.26 -0.74
N GLN A 275 4.75 17.03 0.25
CA GLN A 275 5.92 17.86 0.61
C GLN A 275 7.26 17.16 0.38
N MET A 276 7.25 15.96 -0.22
CA MET A 276 8.47 15.19 -0.49
C MET A 276 8.98 15.46 -1.89
N PHE A 277 10.23 15.90 -1.98
CA PHE A 277 10.94 16.15 -3.22
C PHE A 277 12.35 15.57 -3.16
N SER A 278 12.91 15.35 -4.33
CA SER A 278 14.27 14.83 -4.51
C SER A 278 15.00 15.70 -5.51
N ILE A 279 16.30 15.88 -5.31
CA ILE A 279 17.18 16.51 -6.29
C ILE A 279 17.91 15.38 -7.03
N SER A 280 17.54 15.11 -8.27
CA SER A 280 18.19 14.05 -9.09
C SER A 280 19.65 14.38 -9.36
N LYS A 281 20.46 13.38 -9.78
CA LYS A 281 21.85 13.60 -10.25
C LYS A 281 21.93 14.54 -11.46
N GLN A 282 20.84 14.70 -12.19
CA GLN A 282 20.69 15.63 -13.31
C GLN A 282 20.32 17.04 -12.85
N HIS A 283 20.24 17.27 -11.53
CA HIS A 283 19.82 18.51 -10.88
C HIS A 283 18.34 18.84 -11.07
N GLU A 284 17.46 17.86 -11.26
CA GLU A 284 16.02 18.12 -11.29
C GLU A 284 15.47 18.10 -9.86
N LEU A 285 14.69 19.10 -9.48
CA LEU A 285 13.84 18.99 -8.30
C LEU A 285 12.57 18.24 -8.72
N ARG A 286 12.34 17.04 -8.19
CA ARG A 286 11.31 16.13 -8.70
C ARG A 286 10.69 15.20 -7.66
N ARG A 287 9.62 14.54 -8.08
CA ARG A 287 8.92 13.43 -7.43
C ARG A 287 9.03 12.18 -8.32
N GLU A 288 8.25 11.14 -8.04
CA GLU A 288 8.31 9.83 -8.72
C GLU A 288 8.14 9.95 -10.25
N THR A 289 7.11 10.68 -10.71
CA THR A 289 6.80 10.82 -12.16
C THR A 289 6.79 12.27 -12.62
N THR A 290 6.89 13.22 -11.70
CA THR A 290 6.72 14.64 -11.99
C THR A 290 7.90 15.49 -11.54
N CYS A 291 8.27 16.48 -12.34
CA CYS A 291 9.40 17.36 -12.15
C CYS A 291 8.90 18.79 -11.92
N VAL A 292 9.62 19.53 -11.06
CA VAL A 292 9.37 20.94 -10.84
C VAL A 292 9.87 21.71 -12.06
N GLU A 293 9.00 22.53 -12.60
CA GLU A 293 9.15 23.29 -13.84
C GLU A 293 8.77 24.76 -13.59
N VAL A 294 9.18 25.64 -14.50
CA VAL A 294 8.83 27.06 -14.47
C VAL A 294 7.52 27.27 -15.23
N GLY A 295 6.47 27.65 -14.51
CA GLY A 295 5.15 27.93 -15.07
C GLY A 295 4.98 29.40 -15.48
N ASP A 296 3.72 29.82 -15.58
CA ASP A 296 3.36 31.16 -16.05
C ASP A 296 4.00 32.29 -15.24
N GLN A 297 4.37 33.35 -15.96
CA GLN A 297 4.86 34.59 -15.36
C GLN A 297 3.72 35.31 -14.63
N LEU A 298 3.89 35.53 -13.33
CA LEU A 298 2.94 36.29 -12.51
C LEU A 298 3.24 37.79 -12.53
N ARG A 299 4.53 38.14 -12.44
CA ARG A 299 5.07 39.51 -12.38
C ARG A 299 6.46 39.55 -13.05
N PRO A 300 7.04 40.72 -13.36
CA PRO A 300 8.42 40.81 -13.81
C PRO A 300 9.34 40.00 -12.90
N ASP A 301 10.07 39.05 -13.48
CA ASP A 301 11.00 38.13 -12.80
C ASP A 301 10.37 37.19 -11.73
N VAL A 302 9.06 37.03 -11.71
CA VAL A 302 8.35 36.12 -10.79
C VAL A 302 7.47 35.16 -11.57
N TYR A 303 7.76 33.87 -11.42
CA TYR A 303 7.09 32.78 -12.11
C TYR A 303 6.47 31.81 -11.12
N ASN A 304 5.43 31.09 -11.55
CA ASN A 304 4.94 29.95 -10.80
C ASN A 304 5.95 28.81 -10.82
N ALA A 305 6.11 28.11 -9.69
CA ALA A 305 6.67 26.78 -9.69
C ALA A 305 5.53 25.79 -9.96
N VAL A 306 5.66 24.99 -11.00
CA VAL A 306 4.65 23.99 -11.37
C VAL A 306 5.26 22.60 -11.34
N LEU A 307 4.42 21.60 -11.14
CA LEU A 307 4.78 20.20 -11.15
C LEU A 307 4.09 19.56 -12.35
N GLN A 308 4.88 19.01 -13.26
CA GLN A 308 4.44 18.40 -14.51
C GLN A 308 5.16 17.06 -14.72
N GLU A 309 4.69 16.23 -15.64
CA GLU A 309 5.38 15.00 -16.01
C GLU A 309 6.83 15.31 -16.43
N CYS A 310 7.80 14.55 -15.89
CA CYS A 310 9.21 14.78 -16.16
C CYS A 310 9.51 14.60 -17.66
N ARG A 311 10.20 15.58 -18.25
CA ARG A 311 10.60 15.58 -19.66
C ARG A 311 12.10 15.39 -19.80
N GLU A 312 12.51 14.34 -20.51
CA GLU A 312 13.94 14.05 -20.72
C GLU A 312 14.64 15.05 -21.64
N ASP A 313 13.88 15.71 -22.51
CA ASP A 313 14.37 16.66 -23.51
C ASP A 313 14.56 18.08 -22.95
N VAL A 314 13.86 18.43 -21.86
CA VAL A 314 13.90 19.76 -21.24
C VAL A 314 14.07 19.62 -19.73
N ILE A 315 15.32 19.76 -19.27
CA ILE A 315 15.68 19.65 -17.85
C ILE A 315 15.82 21.04 -17.24
N VAL A 316 14.94 21.40 -16.30
CA VAL A 316 15.12 22.57 -15.44
C VAL A 316 15.99 22.19 -14.25
N LYS A 317 17.16 22.81 -14.16
CA LYS A 317 18.16 22.52 -13.14
C LYS A 317 17.97 23.38 -11.90
N PHE A 318 17.92 22.74 -10.74
CA PHE A 318 17.92 23.33 -9.42
C PHE A 318 19.24 23.02 -8.72
N GLN A 319 19.85 24.05 -8.16
CA GLN A 319 21.06 23.92 -7.36
C GLN A 319 20.83 24.55 -5.99
N HIS A 320 21.08 23.78 -4.94
CA HIS A 320 21.09 24.29 -3.59
C HIS A 320 22.47 24.90 -3.30
N THR A 321 22.52 26.23 -3.14
CA THR A 321 23.78 27.00 -3.08
C THR A 321 24.64 26.70 -1.85
N GLU A 322 24.04 26.27 -0.73
CA GLU A 322 24.80 25.91 0.49
C GLU A 322 25.31 24.45 0.49
N LEU A 323 24.79 23.58 -0.40
CA LEU A 323 25.30 22.21 -0.54
C LEU A 323 26.67 22.16 -1.26
N ALA A 324 27.02 23.23 -1.98
CA ALA A 324 28.30 23.36 -2.67
C ALA A 324 29.50 23.61 -1.73
N GLN A 325 29.28 23.86 -0.43
CA GLN A 325 30.36 24.05 0.55
C GLN A 325 30.79 22.77 1.28
N PHE A 326 30.06 21.66 1.14
CA PHE A 326 30.42 20.38 1.78
C PHE A 326 31.24 19.44 0.88
N CYS A 327 31.64 19.90 -0.31
CA CYS A 327 32.57 19.21 -1.19
C CYS A 327 33.79 20.10 -1.46
N ALA A 328 34.70 20.14 -0.49
CA ALA A 328 36.13 20.37 -0.65
C ALA A 328 36.86 19.52 0.40
#